data_AF-A0A948KKL9-F1
#
_entry.id   AF-A0A948KKL9-F1
#
_cell.length_a   1.000
_cell.length_b   1.000
_cell.length_c   1.000
_cell.angle_alpha   90.00
_cell.angle_beta   90.00
_cell.angle_gamma   90.00
#
_symmetry.space_group_name_H-M   'P 1'
#
loop_
_entity.id
_entity.type
_entity.pdbx_description
1 polymer ?
#
loop_
_entity_poly.entity_id
_entity_poly.type
_entity_poly.pdbx_seq_one_letter_code
_entity_poly.pdbx_strand_id
1 'polypeptide(L)' 'MAKSMKPGGGGRFAKLTKKLRAKGKSPKAAKAIAAAIGRKKYGKKKMAGWAAKGRKRAKKP' A
#
# COMPACT_ATOMS: atom_id res chain seq x y z
N MET A 1 6.20 9.82 -10.69
CA MET A 1 5.55 8.59 -11.23
C MET A 1 4.25 8.28 -10.50
N ALA A 2 3.10 8.29 -11.20
CA ALA A 2 1.81 8.01 -10.59
C ALA A 2 1.72 6.56 -10.08
N LYS A 3 1.03 6.34 -8.94
CA LYS A 3 0.88 5.00 -8.35
C LYS A 3 -0.05 4.14 -9.22
N SER A 4 0.47 3.05 -9.77
CA SER A 4 -0.32 2.15 -10.65
C SER A 4 -1.30 1.27 -9.87
N MET A 5 -2.46 1.00 -10.47
CA MET A 5 -3.47 0.04 -9.97
C MET A 5 -3.07 -1.42 -10.17
N LYS A 6 -1.94 -1.71 -10.83
CA LYS A 6 -1.36 -3.05 -10.91
C LYS A 6 -0.92 -3.56 -9.52
N PRO A 7 -1.01 -4.87 -9.23
CA PRO A 7 -0.40 -5.45 -8.04
C PRO A 7 1.06 -5.02 -7.88
N GLY A 8 1.44 -4.54 -6.70
CA GLY A 8 2.78 -3.98 -6.45
C GLY A 8 3.07 -2.59 -7.01
N GLY A 9 2.09 -1.93 -7.63
CA GLY A 9 2.19 -0.54 -8.09
C GLY A 9 1.88 0.52 -7.01
N GLY A 10 1.41 0.10 -5.83
CA GLY A 10 1.06 0.98 -4.72
C GLY A 10 -0.28 1.72 -4.84
N GLY A 11 -0.91 1.75 -6.02
CA GLY A 11 -2.18 2.44 -6.25
C GLY A 11 -3.34 1.80 -5.51
N ARG A 12 -3.42 0.46 -5.49
CA ARG A 12 -4.44 -0.28 -4.71
C ARG A 12 -4.36 0.01 -3.22
N PHE A 13 -3.13 0.06 -2.68
CA PHE A 13 -2.89 0.37 -1.26
C PHE A 13 -3.28 1.83 -0.94
N ALA A 14 -2.90 2.78 -1.80
CA ALA A 14 -3.26 4.18 -1.64
C ALA A 14 -4.78 4.39 -1.70
N LYS A 15 -5.48 3.77 -2.66
CA LYS A 15 -6.94 3.82 -2.78
C LYS A 15 -7.64 3.26 -1.54
N LEU A 16 -7.19 2.12 -1.04
CA LEU A 16 -7.74 1.51 0.17
C LEU A 16 -7.51 2.39 1.40
N THR A 17 -6.31 2.95 1.55
CA THR A 17 -5.98 3.88 2.65
C THR A 17 -6.86 5.14 2.57
N LYS A 18 -7.07 5.72 1.38
CA LYS A 18 -7.95 6.88 1.18
C LYS A 18 -9.39 6.57 1.59
N LYS A 19 -9.93 5.41 1.17
CA LYS A 19 -11.27 4.95 1.58
C LYS A 19 -11.39 4.78 3.09
N LEU A 20 -10.39 4.18 3.73
CA LEU A 20 -10.40 3.98 5.20
C LEU A 20 -10.33 5.32 5.95
N ARG A 21 -9.55 6.28 5.45
CA ARG A 21 -9.52 7.64 6.00
C ARG A 21 -10.85 8.38 5.83
N ALA A 22 -11.48 8.24 4.67
CA ALA A 22 -12.82 8.80 4.43
C ALA A 22 -13.89 8.21 5.37
N LYS A 23 -13.66 7.00 5.89
CA LYS A 23 -14.50 6.36 6.93
C LYS A 23 -14.09 6.76 8.36
N GLY A 24 -13.36 7.87 8.53
CA GLY A 24 -12.94 8.38 9.84
C GLY A 24 -11.74 7.66 10.48
N LYS A 25 -11.07 6.73 9.79
CA LYS A 25 -9.87 6.08 10.36
C LYS A 25 -8.67 7.01 10.28
N SER A 26 -7.88 7.08 11.34
CA SER A 26 -6.63 7.83 11.34
C SER A 26 -5.68 7.33 10.24
N PRO A 27 -4.79 8.19 9.71
CA PRO A 27 -3.83 7.78 8.67
C PRO A 27 -2.99 6.57 9.07
N LYS A 28 -2.63 6.44 10.35
CA LYS A 28 -1.88 5.32 10.91
C LYS A 28 -2.72 4.04 10.90
N ALA A 29 -3.95 4.10 11.41
CA ALA A 29 -4.87 2.96 11.42
C ALA A 29 -5.23 2.50 10.00
N ALA A 30 -5.51 3.43 9.09
CA ALA A 30 -5.83 3.14 7.70
C ALA A 30 -4.69 2.38 6.99
N LYS A 31 -3.44 2.80 7.19
CA LYS A 31 -2.26 2.11 6.65
C LYS A 31 -2.08 0.72 7.26
N ALA A 32 -2.28 0.58 8.57
CA ALA A 32 -2.17 -0.71 9.26
C ALA A 32 -3.20 -1.73 8.75
N ILE A 33 -4.47 -1.30 8.64
CA ILE A 33 -5.57 -2.11 8.11
C ILE A 33 -5.28 -2.49 6.65
N ALA A 34 -4.89 -1.53 5.81
CA ALA A 34 -4.55 -1.81 4.41
C ALA A 34 -3.37 -2.78 4.27
N ALA A 35 -2.38 -2.71 5.16
CA ALA A 35 -1.25 -3.63 5.19
C ALA A 35 -1.67 -5.04 5.63
N ALA A 36 -2.53 -5.15 6.65
CA ALA A 36 -3.09 -6.42 7.10
C ALA A 36 -3.89 -7.11 5.98
N ILE A 37 -4.79 -6.37 5.32
CA ILE A 37 -5.55 -6.86 4.16
C ILE A 37 -4.61 -7.28 3.02
N GLY A 38 -3.61 -6.47 2.70
CA GLY A 38 -2.62 -6.78 1.67
C GLY A 38 -1.82 -8.04 1.97
N ARG A 39 -1.39 -8.24 3.22
CA ARG A 39 -0.68 -9.45 3.66
C ARG A 39 -1.57 -10.69 3.63
N LYS A 40 -2.85 -10.57 4.02
CA LYS A 40 -3.82 -11.66 3.93
C LYS A 40 -4.06 -12.09 2.47
N LYS A 41 -4.17 -11.12 1.55
CA LYS A 41 -4.46 -11.40 0.13
C LYS A 41 -3.26 -11.88 -0.69
N TYR A 42 -2.09 -11.30 -0.49
CA TYR A 42 -0.92 -11.53 -1.35
C TYR A 42 0.24 -12.23 -0.64
N GLY A 43 0.15 -12.39 0.69
CA GLY A 43 1.22 -12.95 1.50
C GLY A 43 2.27 -11.93 1.93
N LYS A 44 2.99 -12.27 3.01
CA LYS A 44 4.03 -11.42 3.63
C LYS A 44 5.20 -11.17 2.67
N LYS A 45 5.67 -12.21 1.95
CA LYS A 45 6.81 -12.15 1.01
C LYS A 45 6.56 -11.19 -0.16
N LYS A 46 5.40 -11.30 -0.84
CA LYS A 46 5.06 -10.40 -1.96
C LYS A 46 4.88 -8.95 -1.48
N MET A 47 4.19 -8.74 -0.36
CA MET A 47 4.01 -7.39 0.21
C MET A 47 5.33 -6.73 0.60
N ALA A 48 6.25 -7.48 1.22
CA ALA A 48 7.59 -6.99 1.55
C ALA A 48 8.38 -6.59 0.28
N GLY A 49 8.32 -7.44 -0.76
CA GLY A 49 8.94 -7.15 -2.06
C GLY A 49 8.39 -5.89 -2.71
N TRP A 50 7.07 -5.68 -2.69
CA TRP A 50 6.46 -4.46 -3.23
C TRP A 50 6.78 -3.21 -2.41
N ALA A 51 6.84 -3.32 -1.08
CA ALA A 51 7.28 -2.21 -0.23
C ALA A 51 8.74 -1.82 -0.54
N ALA A 52 9.63 -2.81 -0.69
CA ALA A 52 11.02 -2.57 -1.07
C ALA A 52 11.15 -1.92 -2.46
N LYS A 53 10.41 -2.43 -3.46
CA LYS A 53 10.34 -1.81 -4.80
C LYS A 53 9.82 -0.37 -4.73
N GLY A 54 8.81 -0.11 -3.90
CA GLY A 54 8.29 1.23 -3.65
C GLY A 54 9.34 2.17 -3.07
N ARG A 55 10.10 1.72 -2.06
CA ARG A 55 11.21 2.49 -1.47
C ARG A 55 12.32 2.78 -2.50
N LYS A 56 12.71 1.79 -3.31
CA LYS A 56 13.70 1.98 -4.37
C LYS A 56 13.25 3.03 -5.40
N ARG A 57 11.97 3.02 -5.80
CA ARG A 57 11.41 4.04 -6.71
C ARG A 57 11.37 5.43 -6.07
N ALA A 58 11.12 5.53 -4.78
CA ALA A 58 11.12 6.81 -4.08
C ALA A 58 12.54 7.39 -3.90
N LYS A 59 13.57 6.54 -3.89
CA LYS A 59 14.98 6.94 -3.80
C LYS A 59 15.57 7.34 -5.16
N LYS A 60 14.97 6.93 -6.28
CA LYS A 60 15.42 7.34 -7.61
C LYS A 60 14.78 8.72 -7.92
N PRO A 61 15.57 9.76 -8.20
CA PRO A 61 15.06 11.11 -8.50
C PRO A 61 14.13 11.10 -9.71
#